data_AF-A0A0D0K197-F1
#
_entry.id   AF-A0A0D0K197-F1
#
_cell.length_a   1.000
_cell.length_b   1.000
_cell.length_c   1.000
_cell.angle_alpha   90.00
_cell.angle_beta   90.00
_cell.angle_gamma   90.00
#
_symmetry.space_group_name_H-M   'P 1'
#
loop_
_entity.id
_entity.type
_entity.pdbx_description
1 polymer ?
#
loop_
_entity_poly.entity_id
_entity_poly.type
_entity_poly.pdbx_seq_one_letter_code
_entity_poly.pdbx_strand_id
1 'polypeptide(L)'
;MYDVESADPRSTLIDRSGVAPEDLRQIALVMGALGELRDAEQKLSLASRRYMRLNDTDMRALHYLIVCANRGATATPGGIATHLGISTASTTKLLDRLEKGGHIRRAPHPTDRRALAITITPETRQAAMETVGRQQAKRFYSAARLTADERDVVIRFLSDMAKEITLRDEPWAQPGVATSE
;
A
#
# COMPACT_ATOMS: atom_id res chain seq x y z
N MET A 1 22.67 0.79 6.39
CA MET A 1 22.15 1.70 5.34
C MET A 1 21.13 2.68 5.89
N TYR A 2 20.29 2.26 6.85
CA TYR A 2 19.34 3.12 7.58
C TYR A 2 19.88 3.51 8.95
N ASP A 3 21.09 4.05 8.98
CA ASP A 3 21.65 4.64 10.19
C ASP A 3 21.44 6.15 10.13
N VAL A 4 20.87 6.72 11.19
CA VAL A 4 20.52 8.14 11.30
C VAL A 4 21.79 9.01 11.29
N GLU A 5 22.91 8.49 11.78
CA GLU A 5 24.22 9.14 11.68
C GLU A 5 24.75 9.11 10.24
N SER A 6 24.49 8.04 9.50
CA SER A 6 24.85 7.95 8.08
C SER A 6 23.97 8.80 7.14
N ALA A 7 22.69 8.97 7.47
CA ALA A 7 21.72 9.69 6.63
C ALA A 7 21.75 11.22 6.83
N ASP A 8 22.12 11.68 8.03
CA ASP A 8 22.32 13.10 8.33
C ASP A 8 23.51 13.25 9.31
N PRO A 9 24.75 13.11 8.81
CA PRO A 9 25.95 13.11 9.64
C PRO A 9 26.25 14.47 10.28
N ARG A 10 25.64 15.55 9.76
CA ARG A 10 25.84 16.91 10.26
C ARG A 10 24.67 17.41 11.11
N SER A 11 23.68 16.57 11.41
CA SER A 11 22.46 16.96 12.15
C SER A 11 21.77 18.18 11.52
N THR A 12 21.83 18.27 10.19
CA THR A 12 21.28 19.37 9.38
C THR A 12 19.76 19.31 9.29
N LEU A 13 19.18 18.12 9.43
CA LEU A 13 17.74 17.87 9.29
C LEU A 13 17.10 17.52 10.63
N ILE A 14 17.86 17.01 11.58
CA ILE A 14 17.37 16.59 12.91
C ILE A 14 18.27 17.21 13.98
N ASP A 15 17.71 18.08 14.83
CA ASP A 15 18.41 18.54 16.02
C ASP A 15 18.45 17.42 17.07
N ARG A 16 19.67 16.95 17.38
CA ARG A 16 19.94 15.84 18.30
C ARG A 16 20.55 16.30 19.61
N SER A 17 20.76 17.61 19.78
CA SER A 17 21.53 18.18 20.89
C SER A 17 20.92 17.93 22.28
N GLY A 18 19.62 17.65 22.35
CA GLY A 18 18.88 17.35 23.58
C GLY A 18 18.57 15.87 23.85
N VAL A 19 19.05 14.94 23.03
CA VAL A 19 18.71 13.50 23.14
C VAL A 19 19.86 12.71 23.76
N ALA A 20 19.58 11.86 24.74
CA ALA A 20 20.63 11.04 25.35
C ALA A 20 21.23 10.05 24.33
N PRO A 21 22.54 9.72 24.41
CA PRO A 21 23.17 8.81 23.45
C PRO A 21 22.56 7.41 23.38
N GLU A 22 21.97 6.92 24.49
CA GLU A 22 21.22 5.65 24.49
C GLU A 22 19.93 5.77 23.69
N ASP A 23 19.18 6.85 23.87
CA ASP A 23 17.92 7.09 23.16
C ASP A 23 18.17 7.24 21.66
N LEU A 24 19.24 7.94 21.25
CA LEU A 24 19.64 8.04 19.83
C LEU A 24 19.90 6.67 19.22
N ARG A 25 20.56 5.76 19.94
CA ARG A 25 20.79 4.38 19.46
C ARG A 25 19.49 3.62 19.30
N GLN A 26 18.56 3.72 20.27
CA GLN A 26 17.27 3.06 20.18
C GLN A 26 16.42 3.61 19.03
N ILE A 27 16.42 4.94 18.82
CA ILE A 27 15.77 5.59 17.68
C ILE A 27 16.36 5.08 16.37
N ALA A 28 17.69 4.99 16.25
CA ALA A 28 18.34 4.46 15.05
C ALA A 28 17.96 2.99 14.79
N LEU A 29 17.85 2.16 15.83
CA LEU A 29 17.40 0.76 15.70
C LEU A 29 15.95 0.67 15.21
N VAL A 30 15.06 1.52 15.73
CA VAL A 30 13.66 1.58 15.28
C VAL A 30 13.57 2.00 13.82
N MET A 31 14.30 3.06 13.43
CA MET A 31 14.34 3.54 12.04
C MET A 31 14.98 2.50 11.10
N GLY A 32 16.01 1.80 11.57
CA GLY A 32 16.65 0.70 10.85
C GLY A 32 15.69 -0.45 10.57
N ALA A 33 14.97 -0.92 11.59
CA ALA A 33 13.98 -1.98 11.47
C ALA A 33 12.83 -1.59 10.51
N LEU A 34 12.42 -0.32 10.51
CA LEU A 34 11.45 0.20 9.56
C LEU A 34 11.96 0.17 8.12
N GLY A 35 13.22 0.55 7.91
CA GLY A 35 13.87 0.48 6.60
C GLY A 35 13.95 -0.96 6.08
N GLU A 36 14.34 -1.91 6.94
CA GLU A 36 14.37 -3.34 6.61
C GLU A 36 12.98 -3.88 6.24
N LEU A 37 11.94 -3.48 6.97
CA LEU A 37 10.57 -3.82 6.63
C LEU A 37 10.22 -3.31 5.24
N ARG A 38 10.44 -2.02 4.95
CA ARG A 38 10.14 -1.41 3.64
C ARG A 38 10.86 -2.13 2.49
N ASP A 39 12.13 -2.47 2.67
CA ASP A 39 12.90 -3.23 1.67
C ASP A 39 12.29 -4.61 1.40
N ALA A 40 11.88 -5.31 2.46
CA ALA A 40 11.21 -6.59 2.34
C ALA A 40 9.84 -6.46 1.63
N GLU A 41 9.09 -5.40 1.91
CA GLU A 41 7.82 -5.10 1.24
C GLU A 41 8.00 -4.82 -0.25
N GLN A 42 9.01 -4.02 -0.62
CA GLN A 42 9.33 -3.73 -2.02
C GLN A 42 9.73 -4.99 -2.77
N LYS A 43 10.59 -5.83 -2.19
CA LYS A 43 10.99 -7.12 -2.77
C LYS A 43 9.79 -8.04 -2.97
N LEU A 44 8.89 -8.10 -1.99
CA LEU A 44 7.66 -8.89 -2.10
C LEU A 44 6.73 -8.37 -3.19
N SER A 45 6.51 -7.05 -3.25
CA SER A 45 5.68 -6.42 -4.29
C SER A 45 6.22 -6.70 -5.68
N LEU A 46 7.54 -6.56 -5.87
CA LEU A 46 8.20 -6.87 -7.14
C LEU A 46 8.06 -8.35 -7.52
N ALA A 47 8.26 -9.27 -6.58
CA ALA A 47 8.09 -10.70 -6.82
C ALA A 47 6.64 -11.05 -7.19
N SER A 48 5.65 -10.48 -6.49
CA SER A 48 4.23 -10.68 -6.78
C SER A 48 3.85 -10.16 -8.17
N ARG A 49 4.34 -8.96 -8.54
CA ARG A 49 4.12 -8.39 -9.87
C ARG A 49 4.70 -9.25 -10.97
N ARG A 50 5.92 -9.78 -10.78
CA ARG A 50 6.56 -10.69 -11.73
C ARG A 50 5.80 -12.00 -11.87
N TYR A 51 5.34 -12.57 -10.75
CA TYR A 51 4.55 -13.81 -10.74
C TYR A 51 3.22 -13.62 -11.46
N MET A 52 2.49 -12.56 -11.16
CA MET A 52 1.19 -12.25 -11.74
C MET A 52 1.28 -11.65 -13.16
N ARG A 53 2.46 -11.18 -13.57
CA ARG A 53 2.69 -10.39 -14.80
C ARG A 53 1.82 -9.12 -14.89
N LEU A 54 1.62 -8.48 -13.74
CA LEU A 54 0.80 -7.29 -13.57
C LEU A 54 1.64 -6.11 -13.04
N ASN A 55 1.23 -4.88 -13.34
CA ASN A 55 1.85 -3.69 -12.73
C ASN A 55 1.23 -3.35 -11.37
N ASP A 56 1.74 -2.30 -10.75
CA ASP A 56 1.32 -1.85 -9.43
C ASP A 56 -0.18 -1.50 -9.36
N THR A 57 -0.67 -0.71 -10.30
CA THR A 57 -2.07 -0.27 -10.34
C THR A 57 -3.02 -1.47 -10.51
N ASP A 58 -2.64 -2.43 -11.35
CA ASP A 58 -3.40 -3.68 -11.54
C ASP A 58 -3.45 -4.49 -10.23
N MET A 59 -2.31 -4.65 -9.54
CA MET A 59 -2.25 -5.35 -8.25
C MET A 59 -3.10 -4.67 -7.17
N ARG A 60 -3.08 -3.33 -7.10
CA ARG A 60 -3.92 -2.56 -6.19
C ARG A 60 -5.41 -2.74 -6.50
N ALA A 61 -5.79 -2.77 -7.77
CA ALA A 61 -7.16 -3.02 -8.19
C ALA A 61 -7.63 -4.43 -7.78
N LEU A 62 -6.81 -5.45 -7.99
CA LEU A 62 -7.12 -6.82 -7.57
C LEU A 62 -7.26 -6.93 -6.05
N HIS A 63 -6.39 -6.26 -5.28
CA HIS A 63 -6.51 -6.23 -3.82
C HIS A 63 -7.84 -5.61 -3.38
N TYR A 64 -8.22 -4.47 -3.97
CA TYR A 64 -9.52 -3.85 -3.71
C TYR A 64 -10.69 -4.78 -4.01
N LEU A 65 -10.66 -5.47 -5.17
CA LEU A 65 -11.71 -6.42 -5.56
C LEU A 65 -11.81 -7.59 -4.57
N ILE A 66 -10.68 -8.11 -4.08
CA ILE A 66 -10.67 -9.16 -3.06
C ILE A 66 -11.29 -8.67 -1.75
N VAL A 67 -10.97 -7.44 -1.32
CA VAL A 67 -11.55 -6.84 -0.11
C VAL A 67 -13.05 -6.65 -0.26
N CYS A 68 -13.53 -6.15 -1.40
CA CYS A 68 -14.96 -6.03 -1.69
C CYS A 68 -15.66 -7.39 -1.64
N ALA A 69 -15.11 -8.41 -2.32
CA ALA A 69 -15.67 -9.76 -2.34
C ALA A 69 -15.76 -10.37 -0.92
N ASN A 70 -14.72 -10.20 -0.10
CA ASN A 70 -14.71 -10.69 1.28
C ASN A 70 -15.74 -9.99 2.18
N ARG A 71 -16.12 -8.74 1.85
CA ARG A 71 -17.13 -7.96 2.58
C ARG A 71 -18.54 -8.11 2.00
N GLY A 72 -18.72 -8.91 0.95
CA GLY A 72 -19.99 -8.99 0.21
C GLY A 72 -20.38 -7.69 -0.50
N ALA A 73 -19.42 -6.77 -0.70
CA ALA A 73 -19.65 -5.50 -1.37
C ALA A 73 -19.45 -5.65 -2.88
N THR A 74 -20.30 -5.02 -3.68
CA THR A 74 -20.13 -4.96 -5.14
C THR A 74 -19.15 -3.87 -5.51
N ALA A 75 -18.06 -4.23 -6.18
CA ALA A 75 -17.14 -3.26 -6.74
C ALA A 75 -17.65 -2.72 -8.07
N THR A 76 -17.56 -1.40 -8.27
CA THR A 76 -17.94 -0.71 -9.51
C THR A 76 -16.73 0.01 -10.09
N PRO A 77 -16.71 0.34 -11.40
CA PRO A 77 -15.63 1.14 -11.99
C PRO A 77 -15.40 2.46 -11.24
N GLY A 78 -16.48 3.14 -10.83
CA GLY A 78 -16.36 4.37 -10.03
C GLY A 78 -15.69 4.15 -8.68
N GLY A 79 -16.09 3.11 -7.94
CA GLY A 79 -15.45 2.77 -6.67
C GLY A 79 -13.96 2.43 -6.81
N ILE A 80 -13.61 1.73 -7.90
CA ILE A 80 -12.20 1.41 -8.22
C ILE A 80 -11.42 2.69 -8.53
N ALA A 81 -11.97 3.60 -9.34
CA ALA A 81 -11.34 4.87 -9.68
C ALA A 81 -11.04 5.71 -8.43
N THR A 82 -12.04 5.85 -7.55
CA THR A 82 -11.91 6.57 -6.28
C THR A 82 -10.87 5.93 -5.37
N HIS A 83 -10.92 4.61 -5.20
CA HIS A 83 -9.96 3.91 -4.33
C HIS A 83 -8.52 4.01 -4.85
N LEU A 84 -8.34 3.94 -6.17
CA LEU A 84 -7.02 3.99 -6.78
C LEU A 84 -6.48 5.41 -6.96
N GLY A 85 -7.33 6.44 -6.89
CA GLY A 85 -6.97 7.83 -7.16
C GLY A 85 -6.63 8.07 -8.63
N ILE A 86 -7.32 7.40 -9.56
CA ILE A 86 -7.07 7.48 -11.01
C ILE A 86 -8.30 7.96 -11.78
N SER A 87 -8.08 8.51 -12.98
CA SER A 87 -9.17 8.99 -13.83
C SER A 87 -10.10 7.85 -14.30
N THR A 88 -11.32 8.18 -14.71
CA THR A 88 -12.26 7.24 -15.32
C THR A 88 -11.66 6.58 -16.57
N ALA A 89 -10.98 7.36 -17.43
CA ALA A 89 -10.34 6.83 -18.63
C ALA A 89 -9.21 5.83 -18.30
N SER A 90 -8.39 6.14 -17.28
CA SER A 90 -7.36 5.22 -16.79
C SER A 90 -7.97 3.96 -16.18
N THR A 91 -9.09 4.10 -15.48
CA THR A 91 -9.83 2.97 -14.89
C THR A 91 -10.37 2.05 -15.97
N THR A 92 -10.97 2.58 -17.05
CA THR A 92 -11.43 1.77 -18.17
C THR A 92 -10.29 0.97 -18.79
N LYS A 93 -9.15 1.61 -19.10
CA LYS A 93 -7.98 0.92 -19.66
C LYS A 93 -7.43 -0.18 -18.74
N LEU A 94 -7.41 0.08 -17.43
CA LEU A 94 -7.01 -0.90 -16.43
C LEU A 94 -7.95 -2.10 -16.43
N LEU A 95 -9.26 -1.86 -16.40
CA LEU A 95 -10.25 -2.93 -16.41
C LEU A 95 -10.17 -3.73 -17.72
N ASP A 96 -9.95 -3.07 -18.87
CA ASP A 96 -9.86 -3.75 -20.17
C ASP A 96 -8.67 -4.70 -20.19
N ARG A 97 -7.52 -4.26 -19.65
CA ARG A 97 -6.33 -5.11 -19.54
C ARG A 97 -6.53 -6.27 -18.57
N LEU A 98 -7.13 -6.03 -17.40
CA LEU A 98 -7.40 -7.09 -16.42
C LEU A 98 -8.39 -8.13 -16.95
N GLU A 99 -9.43 -7.70 -17.66
CA GLU A 99 -10.42 -8.58 -18.26
C GLU A 99 -9.82 -9.39 -19.41
N LYS A 100 -9.05 -8.75 -20.30
CA LYS A 100 -8.30 -9.44 -21.36
C LYS A 100 -7.30 -10.45 -20.80
N GLY A 101 -6.71 -10.17 -19.63
CA GLY A 101 -5.85 -11.09 -18.89
C GLY A 101 -6.58 -12.21 -18.15
N GLY A 102 -7.91 -12.25 -18.18
CA GLY A 102 -8.72 -13.23 -17.46
C GLY A 102 -8.76 -13.02 -15.93
N HIS A 103 -8.37 -11.83 -15.45
CA HIS A 103 -8.28 -11.54 -14.02
C HIS A 103 -9.60 -11.09 -13.39
N ILE A 104 -10.48 -10.51 -14.19
CA ILE A 104 -11.77 -10.01 -13.76
C ILE A 104 -12.86 -10.41 -14.76
N ARG A 105 -14.11 -10.28 -14.33
CA ARG A 105 -15.30 -10.31 -15.18
C ARG A 105 -16.14 -9.06 -14.90
N ARG A 106 -16.75 -8.52 -15.95
CA ARG A 106 -17.77 -7.48 -15.83
C ARG A 106 -19.15 -8.09 -16.05
N ALA A 107 -20.10 -7.69 -15.21
CA ALA A 107 -21.50 -8.04 -15.37
C ALA A 107 -22.38 -6.83 -15.06
N PRO A 108 -23.63 -6.79 -15.55
CA PRO A 108 -24.61 -5.80 -15.09
C PRO A 108 -24.72 -5.82 -13.56
N HIS A 109 -24.82 -4.64 -12.94
CA HIS A 109 -24.97 -4.57 -11.49
C HIS A 109 -26.32 -5.18 -11.08
N PRO A 110 -26.36 -6.02 -10.02
CA PRO A 110 -27.55 -6.81 -9.67
C PRO A 110 -28.78 -5.95 -9.33
N THR A 111 -28.56 -4.72 -8.84
CA THR A 111 -29.63 -3.81 -8.42
C THR A 111 -29.69 -2.50 -9.22
N ASP A 112 -28.66 -2.19 -10.02
CA ASP A 112 -28.59 -0.93 -10.78
C ASP A 112 -28.29 -1.22 -12.25
N ARG A 113 -29.32 -1.14 -13.10
CA ARG A 113 -29.20 -1.48 -14.53
C ARG A 113 -28.26 -0.54 -15.30
N ARG A 114 -27.88 0.62 -14.73
CA ARG A 114 -26.95 1.57 -15.35
C ARG A 114 -25.50 1.34 -14.93
N ALA A 115 -25.26 0.50 -13.93
CA ALA A 115 -23.93 0.25 -13.39
C ALA A 115 -23.39 -1.14 -13.79
N LEU A 116 -22.07 -1.26 -13.72
CA LEU A 116 -21.36 -2.53 -13.88
C LEU A 116 -20.86 -3.01 -12.51
N ALA A 117 -20.98 -4.31 -12.28
CA ALA A 117 -20.30 -5.04 -11.22
C ALA A 117 -18.99 -5.63 -11.76
N ILE A 118 -17.91 -5.41 -11.03
CA ILE A 118 -16.59 -5.95 -11.34
C ILE A 118 -16.26 -7.03 -10.32
N THR A 119 -15.96 -8.23 -10.80
CA THR A 119 -15.66 -9.38 -9.94
C THR A 119 -14.33 -9.98 -10.34
N ILE A 120 -13.49 -10.31 -9.35
CA ILE A 120 -12.25 -11.06 -9.57
C ILE A 120 -12.55 -12.51 -9.96
N THR A 121 -11.77 -13.08 -10.88
CA THR A 121 -11.93 -14.51 -11.25
C THR A 121 -11.44 -15.44 -10.14
N PRO A 122 -12.02 -16.64 -9.98
CA PRO A 122 -11.58 -17.61 -8.98
C PRO A 122 -10.08 -17.94 -9.08
N GLU A 123 -9.57 -18.08 -10.30
CA GLU A 123 -8.18 -18.42 -10.59
C GLU A 123 -7.23 -17.29 -10.11
N THR A 124 -7.59 -16.04 -10.41
CA THR A 124 -6.80 -14.88 -9.98
C THR A 124 -6.89 -14.66 -8.47
N ARG A 125 -8.07 -14.92 -7.88
CA ARG A 125 -8.23 -14.87 -6.43
C ARG A 125 -7.32 -15.89 -5.75
N GLN A 126 -7.25 -17.12 -6.26
CA GLN A 126 -6.38 -18.14 -5.72
C GLN A 126 -4.90 -17.74 -5.85
N ALA A 127 -4.46 -17.30 -7.04
CA ALA A 127 -3.08 -16.85 -7.26
C ALA A 127 -2.69 -15.67 -6.35
N ALA A 128 -3.60 -14.72 -6.13
CA ALA A 128 -3.39 -13.60 -5.21
C ALA A 128 -3.32 -14.07 -3.74
N MET A 129 -4.11 -15.08 -3.35
CA MET A 129 -4.05 -15.67 -2.00
C MET A 129 -2.74 -16.43 -1.75
N GLU A 130 -2.23 -17.15 -2.75
CA GLU A 130 -0.99 -17.93 -2.64
C GLU A 130 0.25 -17.04 -2.56
N THR A 131 0.19 -15.85 -3.13
CA THR A 131 1.28 -14.86 -3.13
C THR A 131 1.16 -13.87 -1.97
N VAL A 132 0.30 -12.86 -2.12
CA VAL A 132 0.13 -11.75 -1.18
C VAL A 132 -0.62 -12.20 0.08
N GLY A 133 -1.65 -13.03 -0.07
CA GLY A 133 -2.48 -13.49 1.04
C GLY A 133 -1.69 -14.27 2.10
N ARG A 134 -0.84 -15.21 1.68
CA ARG A 134 0.00 -16.01 2.60
C ARG A 134 1.00 -15.15 3.36
N GLN A 135 1.55 -14.10 2.73
CA GLN A 135 2.49 -13.20 3.40
C GLN A 135 1.78 -12.24 4.35
N GLN A 136 0.60 -11.74 3.98
CA GLN A 136 -0.24 -10.95 4.87
C GLN A 136 -0.65 -11.75 6.11
N ALA A 137 -0.96 -13.04 5.96
CA ALA A 137 -1.26 -13.93 7.08
C ALA A 137 -0.06 -14.10 8.03
N LYS A 138 1.18 -14.12 7.51
CA LYS A 138 2.39 -14.16 8.35
C LYS A 138 2.56 -12.90 9.21
N ARG A 139 2.15 -11.73 8.71
CA ARG A 139 2.20 -10.46 9.45
C ARG A 139 1.26 -10.46 10.65
N PHE A 140 0.09 -11.10 10.54
CA PHE A 140 -0.82 -11.25 11.66
C PHE A 140 -0.13 -11.93 12.84
N TYR A 141 0.61 -13.02 12.60
CA TYR A 141 1.33 -13.71 13.65
C TYR A 141 2.43 -12.85 14.29
N SER A 142 3.03 -11.90 13.56
CA SER A 142 3.96 -10.94 14.15
C SER A 142 3.29 -10.00 15.15
N ALA A 143 2.12 -9.45 14.82
CA ALA A 143 1.35 -8.63 15.75
C ALA A 143 0.75 -9.43 16.92
N ALA A 144 0.42 -10.70 16.70
CA ALA A 144 -0.12 -11.58 17.72
C ALA A 144 0.90 -11.96 18.80
N ARG A 145 2.21 -11.93 18.49
CA ARG A 145 3.29 -12.21 19.47
C ARG A 145 3.53 -11.06 20.45
N LEU A 146 3.04 -9.86 20.15
CA LEU A 146 3.13 -8.72 21.04
C LEU A 146 2.06 -8.80 22.15
N THR A 147 2.38 -8.24 23.31
CA THR A 147 1.41 -7.93 24.36
C THR A 147 0.45 -6.82 23.91
N ALA A 148 -0.58 -6.54 24.71
CA ALA A 148 -1.51 -5.44 24.41
C ALA A 148 -0.80 -4.09 24.42
N ASP A 149 -0.01 -3.81 25.46
CA ASP A 149 0.71 -2.54 25.62
C ASP A 149 1.75 -2.34 24.51
N GLU A 150 2.46 -3.39 24.11
CA GLU A 150 3.39 -3.33 22.97
C GLU A 150 2.67 -3.03 21.65
N ARG A 151 1.49 -3.62 21.42
CA ARG A 151 0.68 -3.30 20.24
C ARG A 151 0.28 -1.83 20.23
N ASP A 152 -0.12 -1.27 21.37
CA ASP A 152 -0.52 0.13 21.47
C ASP A 152 0.64 1.08 21.16
N VAL A 153 1.86 0.77 21.64
CA VAL A 153 3.07 1.53 21.31
C VAL A 153 3.35 1.48 19.80
N VAL A 154 3.29 0.29 19.20
CA VAL A 154 3.51 0.11 17.75
C VAL A 154 2.44 0.82 16.92
N ILE A 155 1.17 0.73 17.30
CA ILE A 155 0.05 1.40 16.63
C ILE A 155 0.25 2.91 16.65
N ARG A 156 0.59 3.48 17.82
CA ARG A 156 0.84 4.92 17.96
C ARG A 156 2.00 5.36 17.06
N PHE A 157 3.14 4.69 17.15
CA PHE A 157 4.32 5.00 16.35
C PHE A 157 4.05 4.94 14.84
N LEU A 158 3.44 3.85 14.35
CA LEU A 158 3.11 3.70 12.92
C LEU A 158 2.11 4.74 12.45
N SER A 159 1.12 5.09 13.29
CA SER A 159 0.11 6.10 12.97
C SER A 159 0.71 7.50 12.90
N ASP A 160 1.60 7.85 13.83
CA ASP A 160 2.28 9.14 13.84
C ASP A 160 3.20 9.27 12.63
N MET A 161 4.02 8.26 12.32
CA MET A 161 4.80 8.25 11.08
C MET A 161 3.95 8.35 9.82
N ALA A 162 2.80 7.68 9.77
CA ALA A 162 1.92 7.78 8.62
C ALA A 162 1.40 9.20 8.43
N LYS A 163 1.13 9.96 9.51
CA LYS A 163 0.76 11.38 9.43
C LYS A 163 1.92 12.23 8.91
N GLU A 164 3.14 12.01 9.41
CA GLU A 164 4.33 12.76 9.00
C GLU A 164 4.67 12.56 7.50
N ILE A 165 4.46 11.35 6.98
CA ILE A 165 4.81 11.02 5.58
C ILE A 165 3.65 11.29 4.61
N THR A 166 2.41 11.30 5.09
CA THR A 166 1.24 11.64 4.27
C THR A 166 1.26 13.15 4.02
N LEU A 167 1.84 13.53 2.88
CA LEU A 167 1.91 14.88 2.33
C LEU A 167 0.56 15.60 2.45
N ARG A 168 0.41 16.38 3.51
CA ARG A 168 -0.50 17.53 3.57
C ARG A 168 0.41 18.74 3.41
N ASP A 169 0.33 19.37 2.24
CA ASP A 169 0.85 20.72 1.98
C ASP A 169 2.35 20.89 1.63
N GLU A 170 2.97 19.92 0.95
CA GLU A 170 4.30 20.13 0.34
C GLU A 170 4.20 20.49 -1.16
N PRO A 171 4.70 21.66 -1.61
CA PRO A 171 4.54 22.15 -2.99
C PRO A 171 5.07 21.23 -4.09
N TRP A 172 6.10 20.43 -3.80
CA TRP A 172 6.74 19.53 -4.76
C TRP A 172 5.97 18.23 -5.02
N ALA A 173 4.94 17.94 -4.22
CA ALA A 173 4.09 16.76 -4.38
C ALA A 173 2.84 16.99 -5.23
N GLN A 174 2.58 18.24 -5.66
CA GLN A 174 1.49 18.51 -6.58
C GLN A 174 1.91 18.18 -8.02
N PRO A 175 1.13 17.36 -8.77
CA PRO A 175 1.39 17.15 -10.18
C PRO A 175 1.12 18.45 -10.95
N GLY A 176 2.18 19.19 -11.26
CA GLY A 176 2.24 20.21 -12.32
C GLY A 176 1.42 21.48 -12.07
N VAL A 177 1.96 22.41 -11.29
CA VAL A 177 1.80 23.83 -11.65
C VAL A 177 2.95 24.13 -12.59
N ALA A 178 2.68 24.03 -13.90
CA ALA A 178 3.61 24.53 -14.90
C ALA A 178 3.85 26.01 -14.61
N THR A 179 5.09 26.36 -14.28
CA THR A 179 5.57 27.73 -14.28
C THR A 179 5.45 28.23 -15.72
N SER A 180 4.40 29.00 -15.99
CA SER A 180 4.31 29.83 -17.18
C SER A 180 5.05 31.13 -16.90
N GLU A 181 6.25 31.25 -17.46
CA GLU A 181 6.88 32.51 -17.86
C GLU A 181 7.19 32.45 -19.36
#